data_AF-A0A945MEP0-F1
#
_entry.id   AF-A0A945MEP0-F1
#
_cell.length_a   1.000
_cell.length_b   1.000
_cell.length_c   1.000
_cell.angle_alpha   90.00
_cell.angle_beta   90.00
_cell.angle_gamma   90.00
#
_symmetry.space_group_name_H-M   'P 1'
#
loop_
_entity.id
_entity.type
_entity.pdbx_description
1 polymer ?
#
loop_
_entity_poly.entity_id
_entity_poly.type
_entity_poly.pdbx_seq_one_letter_code
_entity_poly.pdbx_strand_id
1 'polypeptide(L)'
;MMFSKHSSEAKANLVSKLVFLQLSLYLAVDSINGFMMLGLGIDSSLSALYKSILLIVLLMYLCVFLPGRMLFVLAAICALSLGEIASIFLLDTNGSKISFLFQHILKVLTPLILLFFLIDRSKKDRLFFARILAVIQINGLVFVCNMLAGVFGFGFSTYGQGGENMIGSKGYFYAGNEISALLVVFCAFYLARAYLKNKLQFVVFAIFSLSIGLLVSTKTSMLAVILLTFLIPILYERRRLFLLNNVPSIIFVGTLTVVLIQALVIFDAFKNAPVYSRFLFFFERHGLVGLLLSGRDTFIAELWMLFSQKNIF
;
A
#
# COMPACT_ATOMS: atom_id res chain seq x y z
N MET A 1 -28.57 13.33 -32.49
CA MET A 1 -27.53 13.66 -31.49
C MET A 1 -27.80 13.07 -30.10
N MET A 2 -29.07 13.06 -29.62
CA MET A 2 -29.44 12.57 -28.28
C MET A 2 -29.30 11.03 -28.10
N PHE A 3 -29.62 10.24 -29.13
CA PHE A 3 -29.46 8.77 -29.10
C PHE A 3 -28.00 8.29 -29.07
N SER A 4 -27.08 9.02 -29.70
CA SER A 4 -25.63 8.71 -29.66
C SER A 4 -25.04 8.93 -28.27
N LYS A 5 -25.48 10.00 -27.57
CA LYS A 5 -25.02 10.33 -26.22
C LYS A 5 -25.48 9.29 -25.19
N HIS A 6 -26.72 8.81 -25.28
CA HIS A 6 -27.22 7.73 -24.42
C HIS A 6 -26.52 6.39 -24.64
N SER A 7 -26.23 6.02 -25.90
CA SER A 7 -25.46 4.81 -26.21
C SER A 7 -24.02 4.87 -25.67
N SER A 8 -23.40 6.05 -25.76
CA SER A 8 -22.06 6.30 -25.21
C SER A 8 -22.02 6.19 -23.67
N GLU A 9 -23.01 6.74 -22.97
CA GLU A 9 -23.11 6.63 -21.51
C GLU A 9 -23.40 5.20 -21.04
N ALA A 10 -24.24 4.45 -21.75
CA ALA A 10 -24.51 3.05 -21.44
C ALA A 10 -23.23 2.19 -21.54
N LYS A 11 -22.44 2.39 -22.60
CA LYS A 11 -21.12 1.75 -22.77
C LYS A 11 -20.14 2.14 -21.66
N ALA A 12 -20.06 3.43 -21.32
CA ALA A 12 -19.20 3.91 -20.23
C ALA A 12 -19.58 3.29 -18.88
N ASN A 13 -20.88 3.12 -18.61
CA ASN A 13 -21.37 2.49 -17.38
C ASN A 13 -21.03 1.00 -17.32
N LEU A 14 -21.11 0.27 -18.45
CA LEU A 14 -20.73 -1.14 -18.52
C LEU A 14 -19.23 -1.32 -18.26
N VAL A 15 -18.39 -0.53 -18.93
CA VAL A 15 -16.93 -0.54 -18.69
C VAL A 15 -16.62 -0.18 -17.24
N SER A 16 -17.31 0.81 -16.67
CA SER A 16 -17.13 1.18 -15.27
C SER A 16 -17.48 0.05 -14.30
N LYS A 17 -18.55 -0.71 -14.54
CA LYS A 17 -18.89 -1.89 -13.72
C LYS A 17 -17.79 -2.95 -13.78
N LEU A 18 -17.24 -3.21 -14.96
CA LEU A 18 -16.11 -4.15 -15.13
C LEU A 18 -14.88 -3.70 -14.36
N VAL A 19 -14.52 -2.41 -14.44
CA VAL A 19 -13.39 -1.84 -13.67
C VAL A 19 -13.62 -1.99 -12.17
N PHE A 20 -14.81 -1.66 -11.65
CA PHE A 20 -15.10 -1.81 -10.22
C PHE A 20 -15.09 -3.27 -9.76
N LEU A 21 -15.57 -4.20 -10.59
CA LEU A 21 -15.47 -5.63 -10.31
C LEU A 21 -14.00 -6.06 -10.23
N GLN A 22 -13.18 -5.62 -11.18
CA GLN A 22 -11.76 -5.94 -11.20
C GLN A 22 -11.02 -5.36 -9.99
N LEU A 23 -11.31 -4.12 -9.64
CA LEU A 23 -10.76 -3.49 -8.44
C LEU A 23 -11.17 -4.24 -7.16
N SER A 24 -12.39 -4.79 -7.10
CA SER A 24 -12.87 -5.52 -5.92
C SER A 24 -12.15 -6.86 -5.70
N LEU A 25 -11.73 -7.53 -6.78
CA LEU A 25 -11.06 -8.84 -6.71
C LEU A 25 -9.52 -8.73 -6.76
N TYR A 26 -8.99 -7.51 -6.80
CA TYR A 26 -7.56 -7.26 -6.97
C TYR A 26 -6.69 -7.95 -5.90
N LEU A 27 -7.00 -7.76 -4.61
CA LEU A 27 -6.24 -8.42 -3.54
C LEU A 27 -6.50 -9.94 -3.46
N ALA A 28 -7.66 -10.41 -3.93
CA ALA A 28 -7.96 -11.83 -3.96
C ALA A 28 -7.05 -12.53 -4.97
N VAL A 29 -6.86 -11.95 -6.15
CA VAL A 29 -5.93 -12.49 -7.15
C VAL A 29 -4.49 -12.43 -6.66
N ASP A 30 -4.07 -11.35 -5.98
CA ASP A 30 -2.72 -11.25 -5.42
C ASP A 30 -2.44 -12.31 -4.34
N SER A 31 -3.43 -12.60 -3.48
CA SER A 31 -3.30 -13.67 -2.48
C SER A 31 -3.33 -15.07 -3.08
N ILE A 32 -4.19 -15.33 -4.09
CA ILE A 32 -4.18 -16.60 -4.84
C ILE A 32 -2.84 -16.81 -5.53
N ASN A 33 -2.29 -15.76 -6.14
CA ASN A 33 -0.99 -15.83 -6.82
C ASN A 33 0.12 -16.27 -5.87
N GLY A 34 0.18 -15.68 -4.67
CA GLY A 34 1.18 -16.09 -3.68
C GLY A 34 0.89 -17.45 -3.04
N PHE A 35 -0.38 -17.86 -2.94
CA PHE A 35 -0.73 -19.23 -2.58
C PHE A 35 -0.22 -20.23 -3.62
N MET A 36 -0.39 -19.96 -4.91
CA MET A 36 0.12 -20.84 -5.98
C MET A 36 1.65 -20.92 -5.97
N MET A 37 2.32 -19.79 -5.72
CA MET A 37 3.78 -19.74 -5.62
C MET A 37 4.30 -20.56 -4.44
N LEU A 38 3.67 -20.45 -3.25
CA LEU A 38 4.07 -21.21 -2.05
C LEU A 38 3.64 -22.67 -2.06
N GLY A 39 2.40 -22.94 -2.46
CA GLY A 39 1.78 -24.25 -2.35
C GLY A 39 2.08 -25.18 -3.52
N LEU A 40 2.20 -24.62 -4.74
CA LEU A 40 2.41 -25.41 -5.97
C LEU A 40 3.81 -25.22 -6.57
N GLY A 41 4.61 -24.26 -6.07
CA GLY A 41 5.91 -23.92 -6.64
C GLY A 41 5.82 -23.35 -8.07
N ILE A 42 4.62 -22.92 -8.49
CA ILE A 42 4.40 -22.35 -9.82
C ILE A 42 4.51 -20.83 -9.69
N ASP A 43 5.51 -20.25 -10.35
CA ASP A 43 5.60 -18.81 -10.57
C ASP A 43 4.52 -18.37 -11.56
N SER A 44 3.27 -18.41 -11.11
CA SER A 44 2.15 -17.94 -11.90
C SER A 44 2.30 -16.43 -12.01
N SER A 45 2.43 -15.89 -13.21
CA SER A 45 2.35 -14.45 -13.48
C SER A 45 0.90 -13.95 -13.47
N LEU A 46 0.00 -14.63 -12.75
CA LEU A 46 -1.44 -14.40 -12.74
C LEU A 46 -1.77 -12.99 -12.24
N SER A 47 -1.15 -12.57 -11.14
CA SER A 47 -1.27 -11.20 -10.62
C SER A 47 -0.87 -10.14 -11.66
N ALA A 48 0.23 -10.38 -12.39
CA ALA A 48 0.70 -9.46 -13.42
C ALA A 48 -0.26 -9.40 -14.62
N LEU A 49 -0.78 -10.54 -15.07
CA LEU A 49 -1.77 -10.64 -16.13
C LEU A 49 -3.08 -9.95 -15.74
N TYR A 50 -3.53 -10.11 -14.50
CA TYR A 50 -4.72 -9.45 -14.00
C TYR A 50 -4.59 -7.92 -14.00
N LYS A 51 -3.43 -7.43 -13.52
CA LYS A 51 -3.10 -5.99 -13.50
C LYS A 51 -2.98 -5.41 -14.90
N SER A 52 -2.44 -6.15 -15.87
CA SER A 52 -2.34 -5.69 -17.25
C SER A 52 -3.71 -5.57 -17.92
N ILE A 53 -4.61 -6.54 -17.69
CA ILE A 53 -5.99 -6.44 -18.19
C ILE A 53 -6.70 -5.20 -17.63
N LEU A 54 -6.60 -4.95 -16.32
CA LEU A 54 -7.18 -3.76 -15.70
C LEU A 54 -6.62 -2.47 -16.34
N LEU A 55 -5.30 -2.40 -16.53
CA LEU A 55 -4.65 -1.25 -17.15
C LEU A 55 -5.12 -1.04 -18.60
N ILE A 56 -5.25 -2.10 -19.39
CA ILE A 56 -5.75 -2.03 -20.77
C ILE A 56 -7.18 -1.47 -20.79
N VAL A 57 -8.06 -1.96 -19.91
CA VAL A 57 -9.45 -1.48 -19.81
C VAL A 57 -9.49 0.00 -19.43
N LEU A 58 -8.64 0.45 -18.50
CA LEU A 58 -8.53 1.86 -18.12
C LEU A 58 -8.02 2.74 -19.27
N LEU A 59 -6.98 2.30 -19.99
CA LEU A 59 -6.45 3.02 -21.15
C LEU A 59 -7.48 3.13 -22.27
N MET A 60 -8.22 2.06 -22.56
CA MET A 60 -9.34 2.09 -23.51
C MET A 60 -10.42 3.09 -23.08
N TYR A 61 -10.77 3.13 -21.79
CA TYR A 61 -11.71 4.11 -21.27
C TYR A 61 -11.21 5.55 -21.48
N LEU A 62 -9.96 5.83 -21.16
CA LEU A 62 -9.37 7.16 -21.36
C LEU A 62 -9.33 7.55 -22.83
N CYS A 63 -8.97 6.63 -23.73
CA CYS A 63 -8.92 6.88 -25.17
C CYS A 63 -10.29 7.26 -25.75
N VAL A 64 -11.35 6.54 -25.36
CA VAL A 64 -12.70 6.74 -25.91
C VAL A 64 -13.43 7.93 -25.27
N PHE A 65 -13.30 8.10 -23.94
CA PHE A 65 -14.13 9.07 -23.20
C PHE A 65 -13.38 10.32 -22.73
N LEU A 66 -12.05 10.30 -22.67
CA LEU A 66 -11.21 11.37 -22.10
C LEU A 66 -9.90 11.58 -22.90
N PRO A 67 -9.96 11.86 -24.22
CA PRO A 67 -8.79 11.87 -25.09
C PRO A 67 -7.71 12.89 -24.65
N GLY A 68 -8.10 14.03 -24.08
CA GLY A 68 -7.14 15.01 -23.55
C GLY A 68 -6.29 14.47 -22.39
N ARG A 69 -6.87 13.63 -21.53
CA ARG A 69 -6.13 12.98 -20.43
C ARG A 69 -5.27 11.83 -20.96
N MET A 70 -5.73 11.13 -22.00
CA MET A 70 -4.91 10.12 -22.69
C MET A 70 -3.65 10.77 -23.29
N LEU A 71 -3.78 11.94 -23.92
CA LEU A 71 -2.64 12.67 -24.47
C LEU A 71 -1.64 13.08 -23.38
N PHE A 72 -2.12 13.50 -22.20
CA PHE A 72 -1.25 13.74 -21.05
C PHE A 72 -0.50 12.47 -20.60
N VAL A 73 -1.20 11.32 -20.50
CA VAL A 73 -0.57 10.05 -20.14
C VAL A 73 0.51 9.65 -21.16
N LEU A 74 0.24 9.80 -22.45
CA LEU A 74 1.22 9.53 -23.51
C LEU A 74 2.42 10.49 -23.42
N ALA A 75 2.19 11.78 -23.22
CA ALA A 75 3.26 12.75 -23.02
C ALA A 75 4.12 12.42 -21.79
N ALA A 76 3.51 11.97 -20.70
CA ALA A 76 4.22 11.54 -19.50
C ALA A 76 5.07 10.29 -19.74
N ILE A 77 4.56 9.30 -20.49
CA ILE A 77 5.35 8.12 -20.90
C ILE A 77 6.57 8.56 -21.70
N CYS A 78 6.37 9.42 -22.71
CA CYS A 78 7.46 9.94 -23.53
C CYS A 78 8.50 10.67 -22.66
N ALA A 79 8.06 11.58 -21.78
CA ALA A 79 8.95 12.34 -20.90
C ALA A 79 9.77 11.45 -19.96
N LEU A 80 9.13 10.46 -19.31
CA LEU A 80 9.81 9.53 -18.41
C LEU A 80 10.75 8.57 -19.15
N SER A 81 10.50 8.32 -20.43
CA SER A 81 11.37 7.48 -21.26
C SER A 81 12.58 8.22 -21.87
N LEU A 82 12.64 9.56 -21.78
CA LEU A 82 13.72 10.35 -22.41
C LEU A 82 15.13 9.92 -21.99
N GLY A 83 15.32 9.56 -20.72
CA GLY A 83 16.61 9.11 -20.21
C GLY A 83 17.12 7.83 -20.88
N GLU A 84 16.24 6.84 -21.06
CA GLU A 84 16.61 5.60 -21.75
C GLU A 84 16.60 5.75 -23.27
N ILE A 85 15.80 6.65 -23.83
CA ILE A 85 15.90 7.00 -25.26
C ILE A 85 17.31 7.51 -25.55
N ALA A 86 17.86 8.40 -24.71
CA ALA A 86 19.24 8.88 -24.85
C ALA A 86 20.28 7.74 -24.70
N SER A 87 20.08 6.80 -23.76
CA SER A 87 21.01 5.65 -23.60
C SER A 87 20.93 4.64 -24.75
N ILE A 88 19.77 4.52 -25.42
CA ILE A 88 19.62 3.71 -26.63
C ILE A 88 20.44 4.33 -27.77
N PHE A 89 20.40 5.65 -27.93
CA PHE A 89 21.22 6.36 -28.92
C PHE A 89 22.72 6.26 -28.62
N LEU A 90 23.11 6.12 -27.35
CA LEU A 90 24.49 5.92 -26.89
C LEU A 90 24.94 4.44 -26.89
N LEU A 91 24.09 3.50 -27.34
CA LEU A 91 24.36 2.05 -27.40
C LEU A 91 24.72 1.37 -26.05
N ASP A 92 24.47 2.01 -24.89
CA ASP A 92 24.75 1.45 -23.53
C ASP A 92 23.53 0.72 -22.92
N THR A 93 22.64 0.16 -23.76
CA THR A 93 21.35 -0.37 -23.33
C THR A 93 21.23 -1.89 -23.51
N ASN A 94 20.78 -2.57 -22.45
CA ASN A 94 20.39 -3.98 -22.47
C ASN A 94 18.86 -4.10 -22.44
N GLY A 95 18.29 -5.11 -23.12
CA GLY A 95 16.83 -5.33 -23.14
C GLY A 95 16.19 -5.50 -21.76
N SER A 96 16.95 -5.98 -20.77
CA SER A 96 16.52 -6.05 -19.37
C SER A 96 16.32 -4.67 -18.73
N LYS A 97 17.17 -3.68 -19.05
CA LYS A 97 17.05 -2.30 -18.56
C LYS A 97 15.77 -1.64 -19.08
N ILE A 98 15.46 -1.84 -20.37
CA ILE A 98 14.23 -1.33 -21.00
C ILE A 98 12.98 -1.93 -20.34
N SER A 99 12.96 -3.25 -20.14
CA SER A 99 11.85 -3.92 -19.46
C SER A 99 11.67 -3.39 -18.03
N PHE A 100 12.78 -3.23 -17.30
CA PHE A 100 12.78 -2.67 -15.95
C PHE A 100 12.24 -1.24 -15.91
N LEU A 101 12.68 -0.35 -16.80
CA LEU A 101 12.19 1.02 -16.91
C LEU A 101 10.68 1.03 -17.17
N PHE A 102 10.24 0.29 -18.19
CA PHE A 102 8.83 0.28 -18.59
C PHE A 102 7.92 -0.20 -17.45
N GLN A 103 8.33 -1.25 -16.73
CA GLN A 103 7.63 -1.71 -15.53
C GLN A 103 7.52 -0.61 -14.46
N HIS A 104 8.57 0.16 -14.22
CA HIS A 104 8.57 1.24 -13.23
C HIS A 104 7.72 2.44 -13.67
N ILE A 105 7.79 2.83 -14.95
CA ILE A 105 6.93 3.87 -15.53
C ILE A 105 5.46 3.47 -15.36
N LEU A 106 5.10 2.24 -15.70
CA LEU A 106 3.73 1.75 -15.52
C LEU A 106 3.30 1.74 -14.05
N LYS A 107 4.18 1.35 -13.12
CA LYS A 107 3.89 1.40 -11.68
C LYS A 107 3.59 2.83 -11.21
N VAL A 108 4.28 3.83 -11.75
CA VAL A 108 4.06 5.26 -11.41
C VAL A 108 2.78 5.81 -12.06
N LEU A 109 2.51 5.46 -13.32
CA LEU A 109 1.39 6.00 -14.07
C LEU A 109 0.05 5.33 -13.77
N THR A 110 0.04 4.06 -13.37
CA THR A 110 -1.21 3.30 -13.13
C THR A 110 -2.11 3.97 -12.08
N PRO A 111 -1.60 4.42 -10.90
CA PRO A 111 -2.41 5.18 -9.95
C PRO A 111 -2.99 6.48 -10.52
N LEU A 112 -2.23 7.17 -11.37
CA LEU A 112 -2.67 8.42 -12.01
C LEU A 112 -3.78 8.18 -13.06
N ILE A 113 -3.63 7.13 -13.87
CA ILE A 113 -4.66 6.69 -14.82
C ILE A 113 -5.95 6.32 -14.08
N LEU A 114 -5.83 5.55 -13.01
CA LEU A 114 -6.96 5.18 -12.15
C LEU A 114 -7.62 6.43 -11.54
N LEU A 115 -6.84 7.41 -11.08
CA LEU A 115 -7.36 8.66 -10.55
C LEU A 115 -8.19 9.42 -11.58
N PHE A 116 -7.72 9.53 -12.83
CA PHE A 116 -8.49 10.16 -13.90
C PHE A 116 -9.83 9.46 -14.15
N PHE A 117 -9.83 8.12 -14.16
CA PHE A 117 -11.06 7.36 -14.27
C PHE A 117 -12.03 7.63 -13.10
N LEU A 118 -11.52 7.60 -11.86
CA LEU A 118 -12.33 7.83 -10.66
C LEU A 118 -12.92 9.25 -10.60
N ILE A 119 -12.16 10.29 -10.95
CA ILE A 119 -12.63 11.68 -10.99
C ILE A 119 -13.73 11.88 -12.04
N ASP A 120 -13.64 11.21 -13.19
CA ASP A 120 -14.70 11.29 -14.20
C ASP A 120 -15.97 10.59 -13.73
N ARG A 121 -15.84 9.41 -13.12
CA ARG A 121 -16.99 8.64 -12.64
C ARG A 121 -17.66 9.22 -11.41
N SER A 122 -16.93 9.89 -10.53
CA SER A 122 -17.51 10.53 -9.34
C SER A 122 -18.55 11.61 -9.70
N LYS A 123 -18.39 12.26 -10.86
CA LYS A 123 -19.32 13.30 -11.33
C LYS A 123 -20.55 12.75 -12.06
N LYS A 124 -20.47 11.52 -12.58
CA LYS A 124 -21.45 10.96 -13.54
C LYS A 124 -22.22 9.76 -13.00
N ASP A 125 -21.64 8.97 -12.09
CA ASP A 125 -22.28 7.77 -11.54
C ASP A 125 -22.91 8.05 -10.17
N ARG A 126 -24.23 7.93 -10.06
CA ARG A 126 -24.95 8.05 -8.78
C ARG A 126 -24.57 6.93 -7.81
N LEU A 127 -24.20 5.75 -8.31
CA LEU A 127 -23.82 4.59 -7.49
C LEU A 127 -22.32 4.52 -7.22
N PHE A 128 -21.54 5.54 -7.61
CA PHE A 128 -20.09 5.59 -7.46
C PHE A 128 -19.63 5.24 -6.05
N PHE A 129 -20.16 5.95 -5.04
CA PHE A 129 -19.76 5.79 -3.65
C PHE A 129 -20.09 4.40 -3.11
N ALA A 130 -21.26 3.84 -3.48
CA ALA A 130 -21.64 2.49 -3.08
C ALA A 130 -20.67 1.44 -3.67
N ARG A 131 -20.25 1.61 -4.93
CA ARG A 131 -19.28 0.71 -5.58
C ARG A 131 -17.89 0.82 -4.97
N ILE A 132 -17.39 2.03 -4.69
CA ILE A 132 -16.12 2.21 -4.01
C ILE A 132 -16.14 1.60 -2.61
N LEU A 133 -17.25 1.80 -1.88
CA LEU A 133 -17.41 1.19 -0.57
C LEU A 133 -17.32 -0.33 -0.65
N ALA A 134 -17.98 -0.95 -1.64
CA ALA A 134 -17.89 -2.38 -1.89
C ALA A 134 -16.46 -2.82 -2.21
N VAL A 135 -15.73 -2.08 -3.06
CA VAL A 135 -14.31 -2.36 -3.37
C VAL A 135 -13.45 -2.37 -2.09
N ILE A 136 -13.60 -1.35 -1.24
CA ILE A 136 -12.83 -1.26 0.02
C ILE A 136 -13.22 -2.39 0.98
N GLN A 137 -14.50 -2.75 1.06
CA GLN A 137 -14.99 -3.80 1.94
C GLN A 137 -14.52 -5.19 1.50
N ILE A 138 -14.64 -5.53 0.21
CA ILE A 138 -14.21 -6.83 -0.32
C ILE A 138 -12.69 -6.97 -0.16
N ASN A 139 -11.91 -5.97 -0.60
CA ASN A 139 -10.46 -6.01 -0.44
C ASN A 139 -10.03 -6.01 1.03
N GLY A 140 -10.72 -5.27 1.89
CA GLY A 140 -10.45 -5.28 3.34
C GLY A 140 -10.71 -6.65 3.97
N LEU A 141 -11.79 -7.33 3.56
CA LEU A 141 -12.08 -8.69 4.01
C LEU A 141 -11.00 -9.67 3.56
N VAL A 142 -10.62 -9.63 2.27
CA VAL A 142 -9.53 -10.47 1.72
C VAL A 142 -8.24 -10.23 2.48
N PHE A 143 -7.89 -8.97 2.74
CA PHE A 143 -6.71 -8.59 3.49
C PHE A 143 -6.72 -9.20 4.91
N VAL A 144 -7.83 -9.06 5.64
CA VAL A 144 -7.97 -9.61 6.99
C VAL A 144 -7.87 -11.14 6.97
N CYS A 145 -8.61 -11.81 6.07
CA CYS A 145 -8.55 -13.26 5.93
C CYS A 145 -7.12 -13.75 5.62
N ASN A 146 -6.41 -13.03 4.75
CA ASN A 146 -5.03 -13.35 4.41
C ASN A 146 -4.06 -13.17 5.60
N MET A 147 -4.23 -12.11 6.39
CA MET A 147 -3.43 -11.91 7.60
C MET A 147 -3.74 -12.96 8.67
N LEU A 148 -5.01 -13.36 8.82
CA LEU A 148 -5.41 -14.45 9.72
C LEU A 148 -4.80 -15.79 9.29
N ALA A 149 -4.78 -16.10 7.99
CA ALA A 149 -4.06 -17.27 7.47
C ALA A 149 -2.56 -17.21 7.85
N GLY A 150 -1.97 -16.01 7.80
CA GLY A 150 -0.62 -15.72 8.30
C GLY A 150 -0.39 -16.08 9.78
N VAL A 151 -1.39 -15.92 10.63
CA VAL A 151 -1.32 -16.28 12.06
C VAL A 151 -1.31 -17.79 12.26
N PHE A 152 -2.03 -18.54 11.42
CA PHE A 152 -2.02 -20.00 11.44
C PHE A 152 -0.75 -20.63 10.83
N GLY A 153 0.26 -19.81 10.50
CA GLY A 153 1.53 -20.27 9.95
C GLY A 153 1.54 -20.44 8.44
N PHE A 154 0.48 -20.01 7.73
CA PHE A 154 0.44 -20.06 6.27
C PHE A 154 0.91 -18.75 5.65
N GLY A 155 1.86 -18.81 4.73
CA GLY A 155 2.28 -17.66 3.93
C GLY A 155 3.76 -17.30 4.06
N PHE A 156 4.12 -16.15 3.50
CA PHE A 156 5.48 -15.62 3.50
C PHE A 156 5.80 -14.89 4.81
N SER A 157 7.04 -15.01 5.26
CA SER A 157 7.60 -14.20 6.35
C SER A 157 7.92 -12.79 5.87
N THR A 158 7.92 -11.83 6.80
CA THR A 158 8.30 -10.46 6.44
C THR A 158 9.79 -10.31 6.20
N TYR A 159 10.56 -10.94 7.08
CA TYR A 159 12.01 -11.02 7.02
C TYR A 159 12.45 -12.48 7.19
N GLY A 160 13.51 -12.86 6.46
CA GLY A 160 14.08 -14.21 6.49
C GLY A 160 13.36 -15.16 5.52
N GLN A 161 13.83 -15.24 4.28
CA GLN A 161 13.49 -16.35 3.38
C GLN A 161 14.43 -17.52 3.72
N GLY A 162 13.89 -18.62 4.26
CA GLY A 162 14.60 -19.90 4.35
C GLY A 162 15.58 -20.10 5.51
N GLY A 163 15.32 -19.58 6.71
CA GLY A 163 16.17 -19.86 7.89
C GLY A 163 15.52 -19.57 9.24
N GLU A 164 16.19 -19.94 10.34
CA GLU A 164 15.71 -19.98 11.74
C GLU A 164 15.24 -18.64 12.34
N ASN A 165 15.38 -17.53 11.62
CA ASN A 165 14.96 -16.19 12.06
C ASN A 165 13.87 -15.61 11.13
N MET A 166 12.74 -16.30 11.02
CA MET A 166 11.54 -15.78 10.36
C MET A 166 10.85 -14.76 11.27
N ILE A 167 10.78 -13.50 10.83
CA ILE A 167 10.16 -12.42 11.61
C ILE A 167 9.03 -11.79 10.80
N GLY A 168 7.84 -11.72 11.42
CA GLY A 168 6.63 -11.17 10.83
C GLY A 168 5.98 -12.07 9.78
N SER A 169 4.71 -11.82 9.52
CA SER A 169 3.90 -12.56 8.54
C SER A 169 3.24 -11.61 7.54
N LYS A 170 3.29 -11.98 6.26
CA LYS A 170 2.63 -11.29 5.14
C LYS A 170 1.43 -12.06 4.60
N GLY A 171 1.12 -13.23 5.20
CA GLY A 171 0.23 -14.20 4.59
C GLY A 171 0.69 -14.55 3.18
N TYR A 172 -0.24 -14.75 2.24
CA TYR A 172 0.10 -15.06 0.85
C TYR A 172 0.54 -13.86 0.01
N PHE A 173 0.68 -12.65 0.58
CA PHE A 173 1.17 -11.52 -0.19
C PHE A 173 2.71 -11.54 -0.29
N TYR A 174 3.22 -11.42 -1.51
CA TYR A 174 4.66 -11.49 -1.79
C TYR A 174 5.41 -10.21 -1.35
N ALA A 175 4.83 -9.02 -1.59
CA ALA A 175 5.51 -7.74 -1.38
C ALA A 175 5.17 -7.07 -0.03
N GLY A 176 6.15 -7.00 0.87
CA GLY A 176 5.97 -6.46 2.23
C GLY A 176 5.61 -5.00 2.36
N ASN A 177 6.25 -4.18 1.53
CA ASN A 177 6.06 -2.72 1.59
C ASN A 177 4.66 -2.33 1.10
N GLU A 178 4.12 -3.06 0.12
CA GLU A 178 2.78 -2.85 -0.43
C GLU A 178 1.70 -3.19 0.60
N ILE A 179 1.88 -4.28 1.37
CA ILE A 179 1.00 -4.67 2.49
C ILE A 179 0.96 -3.59 3.56
N SER A 180 2.11 -2.99 3.87
CA SER A 180 2.19 -1.92 4.88
C SER A 180 1.38 -0.70 4.44
N ALA A 181 1.44 -0.34 3.16
CA ALA A 181 0.62 0.74 2.59
C ALA A 181 -0.88 0.41 2.60
N LEU A 182 -1.25 -0.84 2.26
CA LEU A 182 -2.64 -1.31 2.33
C LEU A 182 -3.19 -1.24 3.77
N LEU A 183 -2.39 -1.66 4.75
CA LEU A 183 -2.76 -1.57 6.16
C LEU A 183 -3.07 -0.12 6.56
N VAL A 184 -2.25 0.85 6.14
CA VAL A 184 -2.47 2.27 6.43
C VAL A 184 -3.85 2.71 5.90
N VAL A 185 -4.16 2.37 4.65
CA VAL A 185 -5.44 2.75 4.01
C VAL A 185 -6.63 2.12 4.72
N PHE A 186 -6.58 0.81 4.98
CA PHE A 186 -7.68 0.11 5.67
C PHE A 186 -7.84 0.59 7.11
N CYS A 187 -6.74 0.77 7.85
CA CYS A 187 -6.78 1.29 9.22
C CYS A 187 -7.40 2.68 9.24
N ALA A 188 -6.94 3.59 8.39
CA ALA A 188 -7.49 4.95 8.32
C ALA A 188 -9.01 4.94 8.05
N PHE A 189 -9.45 4.11 7.09
CA PHE A 189 -10.86 4.02 6.72
C PHE A 189 -11.72 3.40 7.83
N TYR A 190 -11.35 2.23 8.35
CA TYR A 190 -12.15 1.51 9.34
C TYR A 190 -12.13 2.18 10.71
N LEU A 191 -10.98 2.71 11.16
CA LEU A 191 -10.91 3.43 12.43
C LEU A 191 -11.73 4.73 12.38
N ALA A 192 -11.65 5.51 11.30
CA ALA A 192 -12.44 6.73 11.17
C ALA A 192 -13.94 6.43 11.20
N ARG A 193 -14.37 5.40 10.45
CA ARG A 193 -15.77 4.97 10.42
C ARG A 193 -16.25 4.43 11.76
N ALA A 194 -15.42 3.64 12.44
CA ALA A 194 -15.73 3.10 13.76
C ALA A 194 -15.86 4.22 14.79
N TYR A 195 -14.95 5.21 14.77
CA TYR A 195 -14.96 6.36 15.67
C TYR A 195 -16.25 7.20 15.56
N LEU A 196 -16.74 7.40 14.34
CA LEU A 196 -17.99 8.12 14.09
C LEU A 196 -19.24 7.35 14.51
N LYS A 197 -19.20 6.00 14.45
CA LYS A 197 -20.36 5.15 14.76
C LYS A 197 -20.47 4.86 16.26
N ASN A 198 -19.40 4.36 16.88
CA ASN A 198 -19.36 4.01 18.29
C ASN A 198 -17.91 3.97 18.81
N LYS A 199 -17.65 4.67 19.92
CA LYS A 199 -16.31 4.73 20.54
C LYS A 199 -15.81 3.36 21.01
N LEU A 200 -16.68 2.44 21.44
CA LEU A 200 -16.29 1.06 21.77
C LEU A 200 -15.86 0.28 20.53
N GLN A 201 -16.55 0.46 19.40
CA GLN A 201 -16.15 -0.17 18.13
C GLN A 201 -14.77 0.36 17.70
N PHE A 202 -14.51 1.65 17.90
CA PHE A 202 -13.19 2.22 17.64
C PHE A 202 -12.09 1.53 18.47
N VAL A 203 -12.28 1.34 19.77
CA VAL A 203 -11.29 0.66 20.63
C VAL A 203 -11.02 -0.76 20.14
N VAL A 204 -12.06 -1.52 19.80
CA VAL A 204 -11.91 -2.88 19.26
C VAL A 204 -11.12 -2.87 17.94
N PHE A 205 -11.47 -1.98 17.00
CA PHE A 205 -10.75 -1.85 15.73
C PHE A 205 -9.32 -1.33 15.90
N ALA A 206 -9.04 -0.51 16.91
CA ALA A 206 -7.70 -0.01 17.23
C ALA A 206 -6.80 -1.14 17.73
N ILE A 207 -7.29 -1.94 18.69
CA ILE A 207 -6.57 -3.11 19.20
C ILE A 207 -6.31 -4.09 18.05
N PHE A 208 -7.34 -4.40 17.26
CA PHE A 208 -7.20 -5.30 16.11
C PHE A 208 -6.18 -4.80 15.07
N SER A 209 -6.24 -3.51 14.72
CA SER A 209 -5.29 -2.89 13.81
C SER A 209 -3.86 -2.95 14.36
N LEU A 210 -3.66 -2.71 15.66
CA LEU A 210 -2.37 -2.78 16.33
C LEU A 210 -1.81 -4.20 16.27
N SER A 211 -2.64 -5.22 16.52
CA SER A 211 -2.25 -6.61 16.38
C SER A 211 -1.79 -6.95 14.96
N ILE A 212 -2.52 -6.50 13.92
CA ILE A 212 -2.09 -6.71 12.53
C ILE A 212 -0.80 -5.95 12.21
N GLY A 213 -0.64 -4.72 12.68
CA GLY A 213 0.59 -3.95 12.50
C GLY A 213 1.82 -4.63 13.10
N LEU A 214 1.67 -5.24 14.27
CA LEU A 214 2.71 -6.06 14.89
C LEU A 214 2.99 -7.33 14.09
N LEU A 215 1.95 -8.02 13.60
CA LEU A 215 2.10 -9.22 12.76
C LEU A 215 2.87 -8.95 11.46
N VAL A 216 2.58 -7.85 10.76
CA VAL A 216 3.31 -7.46 9.54
C VAL A 216 4.77 -7.16 9.84
N SER A 217 5.08 -6.70 11.04
CA SER A 217 6.43 -6.47 11.57
C SER A 217 7.30 -5.51 10.75
N THR A 218 6.71 -4.60 9.98
CA THR A 218 7.46 -3.54 9.29
C THR A 218 7.44 -2.24 10.09
N LYS A 219 8.55 -1.49 10.09
CA LYS A 219 8.63 -0.17 10.75
C LYS A 219 7.48 0.75 10.32
N THR A 220 7.11 0.70 9.04
CA THR A 220 6.04 1.52 8.45
C THR A 220 4.65 1.13 8.95
N SER A 221 4.33 -0.17 9.03
CA SER A 221 3.02 -0.64 9.50
C SER A 221 2.83 -0.33 11.00
N MET A 222 3.82 -0.62 11.83
CA MET A 222 3.76 -0.37 13.27
C MET A 222 3.55 1.13 13.57
N LEU A 223 4.39 2.01 12.98
CA LEU A 223 4.27 3.45 13.20
C LEU A 223 2.95 4.01 12.67
N ALA A 224 2.51 3.58 11.48
CA ALA A 224 1.29 4.08 10.88
C ALA A 224 0.04 3.76 11.71
N VAL A 225 -0.08 2.53 12.23
CA VAL A 225 -1.24 2.13 13.03
C VAL A 225 -1.28 2.88 14.36
N ILE A 226 -0.13 3.01 15.03
CA ILE A 226 -0.01 3.79 16.27
C ILE A 226 -0.45 5.23 16.00
N LEU A 227 0.11 5.85 14.98
CA LEU A 227 -0.18 7.24 14.62
C LEU A 227 -1.66 7.45 14.28
N LEU A 228 -2.25 6.58 13.47
CA LEU A 228 -3.67 6.67 13.09
C LEU A 228 -4.62 6.49 14.29
N THR A 229 -4.27 5.60 15.22
CA THR A 229 -5.04 5.37 16.44
C THR A 229 -5.11 6.64 17.29
N PHE A 230 -4.05 7.44 17.35
CA PHE A 230 -4.07 8.71 18.06
C PHE A 230 -4.63 9.87 17.24
N LEU A 231 -4.28 9.95 15.97
CA LEU A 231 -4.60 11.08 15.11
C LEU A 231 -6.11 11.16 14.82
N ILE A 232 -6.79 10.02 14.66
CA ILE A 232 -8.23 9.99 14.33
C ILE A 232 -9.07 10.68 15.42
N PRO A 233 -8.96 10.30 16.71
CA PRO A 233 -9.61 11.06 17.77
C PRO A 233 -9.28 12.55 17.73
N ILE A 234 -7.99 12.90 17.61
CA ILE A 234 -7.49 14.29 17.59
C ILE A 234 -8.16 15.10 16.48
N LEU A 235 -8.27 14.56 15.28
CA LEU A 235 -8.87 15.23 14.12
C LEU A 235 -10.37 15.50 14.31
N TYR A 236 -11.10 14.54 14.86
CA TYR A 236 -12.55 14.65 14.99
C TYR A 236 -13.00 15.49 16.20
N GLU A 237 -12.29 15.43 17.33
CA GLU A 237 -12.72 16.11 18.56
C GLU A 237 -11.90 17.35 18.94
N ARG A 238 -10.73 17.54 18.31
CA ARG A 238 -9.89 18.74 18.42
C ARG A 238 -9.67 19.15 19.88
N ARG A 239 -10.07 20.37 20.25
CA ARG A 239 -9.85 20.92 21.60
C ARG A 239 -10.59 20.15 22.71
N ARG A 240 -11.72 19.49 22.40
CA ARG A 240 -12.56 18.78 23.40
C ARG A 240 -11.89 17.54 24.01
N LEU A 241 -10.84 17.03 23.38
CA LEU A 241 -10.09 15.87 23.88
C LEU A 241 -9.16 16.21 25.05
N PHE A 242 -8.59 17.41 25.07
CA PHE A 242 -7.63 17.79 26.11
C PHE A 242 -8.31 18.32 27.38
N LEU A 243 -9.64 18.46 27.35
CA LEU A 243 -10.44 18.93 28.48
C LEU A 243 -10.73 17.84 29.53
N LEU A 244 -10.41 16.56 29.25
CA LEU A 244 -10.54 15.38 30.14
C LEU A 244 -11.92 15.14 30.79
N ASN A 245 -12.92 15.96 30.47
CA ASN A 245 -14.26 15.91 31.05
C ASN A 245 -15.27 15.12 30.20
N ASN A 246 -14.87 14.68 29.00
CA ASN A 246 -15.75 14.01 28.05
C ASN A 246 -15.35 12.55 27.89
N VAL A 247 -16.31 11.64 27.73
CA VAL A 247 -16.08 10.20 27.45
C VAL A 247 -14.96 9.93 26.42
N PRO A 248 -14.84 10.68 25.32
CA PRO A 248 -13.79 10.40 24.33
C PRO A 248 -12.39 10.83 24.77
N SER A 249 -12.28 11.84 25.64
CA SER A 249 -11.01 12.22 26.26
C SER A 249 -10.51 11.14 27.23
N ILE A 250 -11.43 10.53 27.98
CA ILE A 250 -11.14 9.39 28.86
C ILE A 250 -10.70 8.18 28.02
N ILE A 251 -11.38 7.90 26.90
CA ILE A 251 -11.00 6.82 25.99
C ILE A 251 -9.63 7.08 25.35
N PHE A 252 -9.36 8.32 24.91
CA PHE A 252 -8.07 8.71 24.34
C PHE A 252 -6.92 8.51 25.34
N VAL A 253 -7.07 9.02 26.56
CA VAL A 253 -6.07 8.82 27.62
C VAL A 253 -5.94 7.34 27.97
N GLY A 254 -7.05 6.61 28.09
CA GLY A 254 -7.05 5.17 28.33
C GLY A 254 -6.24 4.42 27.28
N THR A 255 -6.48 4.68 25.99
CA THR A 255 -5.70 4.07 24.90
C THR A 255 -4.22 4.47 24.94
N LEU A 256 -3.90 5.74 25.22
CA LEU A 256 -2.51 6.19 25.35
C LEU A 256 -1.80 5.47 26.50
N THR A 257 -2.47 5.31 27.63
CA THR A 257 -1.94 4.64 28.80
C THR A 257 -1.69 3.16 28.52
N VAL A 258 -2.62 2.47 27.85
CA VAL A 258 -2.44 1.06 27.44
C VAL A 258 -1.27 0.90 26.47
N VAL A 259 -1.13 1.80 25.49
CA VAL A 259 0.00 1.78 24.54
C VAL A 259 1.33 2.00 25.27
N LEU A 260 1.39 2.94 26.21
CA LEU A 260 2.59 3.20 27.00
C LEU A 260 2.94 2.03 27.93
N ILE A 261 1.95 1.42 28.58
CA ILE A 261 2.15 0.23 29.42
C ILE A 261 2.64 -0.95 28.56
N GLN A 262 2.03 -1.18 27.39
CA GLN A 262 2.52 -2.19 26.46
C GLN A 262 3.97 -1.91 26.04
N ALA A 263 4.30 -0.66 25.71
CA ALA A 263 5.65 -0.30 25.32
C ALA A 263 6.67 -0.62 26.43
N LEU A 264 6.31 -0.37 27.70
CA LEU A 264 7.17 -0.71 28.85
C LEU A 264 7.31 -2.22 29.08
N VAL A 265 6.21 -2.97 29.02
CA VAL A 265 6.23 -4.44 29.19
C VAL A 265 6.98 -5.13 28.05
N ILE A 266 6.82 -4.63 26.82
CA ILE A 266 7.50 -5.15 25.64
C ILE A 266 8.98 -4.75 25.65
N PHE A 267 9.37 -3.64 26.29
CA PHE A 267 10.76 -3.19 26.33
C PHE A 267 11.71 -4.23 26.96
N ASP A 268 11.28 -4.89 28.04
CA ASP A 268 12.08 -5.93 28.67
C ASP A 268 12.14 -7.22 27.84
N ALA A 269 11.05 -7.58 27.17
CA ALA A 269 11.04 -8.67 26.18
C ALA A 269 11.89 -8.32 24.94
N PHE A 270 11.94 -7.04 24.56
CA PHE A 270 12.66 -6.54 23.40
C PHE A 270 14.17 -6.60 23.61
N LYS A 271 14.68 -6.22 24.79
CA LYS A 271 16.12 -6.31 25.12
C LYS A 271 16.71 -7.71 24.94
N ASN A 272 15.92 -8.73 25.23
CA ASN A 272 16.34 -10.13 25.13
C ASN A 272 16.13 -10.72 23.73
N ALA A 273 15.50 -9.98 22.81
CA ALA A 273 15.25 -10.44 21.45
C ALA A 273 16.50 -10.27 20.57
N PRO A 274 16.76 -11.19 19.62
CA PRO A 274 17.82 -11.04 18.60
C PRO A 274 17.66 -9.77 17.73
N VAL A 275 16.48 -9.17 17.74
CA VAL A 275 16.19 -7.90 17.06
C VAL A 275 16.90 -6.72 17.73
N TYR A 276 17.05 -6.76 19.07
CA TYR A 276 17.71 -5.70 19.82
C TYR A 276 19.22 -5.65 19.54
N SER A 277 19.89 -6.79 19.44
CA SER A 277 21.31 -6.83 19.07
C SER A 277 21.56 -6.29 17.66
N ARG A 278 20.66 -6.58 16.70
CA ARG A 278 20.67 -5.95 15.37
C ARG A 278 20.43 -4.44 15.45
N PHE A 279 19.47 -4.01 16.25
CA PHE A 279 19.15 -2.59 16.42
C PHE A 279 20.34 -1.83 17.01
N LEU A 280 20.98 -2.39 18.04
CA LEU A 280 22.17 -1.85 18.68
C LEU A 280 23.33 -1.77 17.68
N PHE A 281 23.57 -2.82 16.90
CA PHE A 281 24.61 -2.83 15.86
C PHE A 281 24.40 -1.72 14.80
N PHE A 282 23.17 -1.53 14.32
CA PHE A 282 22.87 -0.44 13.37
C PHE A 282 22.96 0.94 14.01
N PHE A 283 22.54 1.06 15.28
CA PHE A 283 22.60 2.29 16.03
C PHE A 283 24.03 2.73 16.33
N GLU A 284 24.90 1.80 16.74
CA GLU A 284 26.31 2.06 17.01
C GLU A 284 27.08 2.44 15.74
N ARG A 285 26.72 1.84 14.59
CA ARG A 285 27.45 2.03 13.33
C ARG A 285 26.99 3.25 12.51
N HIS A 286 25.71 3.62 12.59
CA HIS A 286 25.13 4.69 11.75
C HIS A 286 24.33 5.74 12.53
N GLY A 287 24.31 5.65 13.87
CA GLY A 287 23.59 6.58 14.74
C GLY A 287 22.07 6.55 14.55
N LEU A 288 21.40 7.55 15.13
CA LEU A 288 19.95 7.78 15.00
C LEU A 288 19.50 7.92 13.55
N VAL A 289 20.32 8.57 12.72
CA VAL A 289 19.98 8.91 11.33
C VAL A 289 19.98 7.67 10.45
N GLY A 290 21.00 6.82 10.51
CA GLY A 290 21.02 5.57 9.72
C GLY A 290 20.00 4.55 10.19
N LEU A 291 19.60 4.59 11.47
CA LEU A 291 18.54 3.73 12.00
C LEU A 291 17.14 4.14 11.51
N LEU A 292 16.87 5.45 11.44
CA LEU A 292 15.63 6.03 10.91
C LEU A 292 15.54 5.90 9.38
N LEU A 293 16.62 6.24 8.68
CA LEU A 293 16.70 6.14 7.22
C LEU A 293 16.90 4.70 6.73
N SER A 294 17.20 3.79 7.65
CA SER A 294 17.36 2.36 7.39
C SER A 294 18.39 2.08 6.29
N GLY A 295 19.50 2.83 6.28
CA GLY A 295 20.58 2.72 5.28
C GLY A 295 20.29 3.40 3.94
N ARG A 296 19.24 4.23 3.82
CA ARG A 296 18.99 5.00 2.59
C ARG A 296 20.00 6.12 2.38
N ASP A 297 20.57 6.65 3.45
CA ASP A 297 21.69 7.58 3.46
C ASP A 297 22.94 6.97 2.82
N THR A 298 23.31 5.75 3.20
CA THR A 298 24.44 5.03 2.59
C THR A 298 24.14 4.66 1.13
N PHE A 299 22.91 4.24 0.81
CA PHE A 299 22.49 3.94 -0.56
C PHE A 299 22.56 5.17 -1.48
N ILE A 300 22.11 6.34 -1.02
CA ILE A 300 22.21 7.58 -1.79
C ILE A 300 23.67 8.00 -1.96
N ALA A 301 24.50 7.87 -0.93
CA ALA A 301 25.92 8.17 -1.01
C ALA A 301 26.65 7.24 -2.00
N GLU A 302 26.32 5.94 -2.02
CA GLU A 302 26.85 4.96 -2.97
C GLU A 302 26.39 5.25 -4.40
N LEU A 303 25.09 5.54 -4.60
CA LEU A 303 24.56 5.95 -5.90
C LEU A 303 25.21 7.24 -6.40
N TRP A 304 25.45 8.20 -5.50
CA TRP A 304 26.11 9.45 -5.83
C TRP A 304 27.57 9.23 -6.21
N MET A 305 28.29 8.35 -5.51
CA MET A 305 29.66 7.97 -5.89
C MET A 305 29.70 7.28 -7.26
N LEU A 306 28.79 6.34 -7.53
CA LEU A 306 28.67 5.70 -8.84
C LEU A 306 28.36 6.70 -9.95
N PHE A 307 27.43 7.64 -9.71
CA PHE A 307 27.10 8.69 -10.66
C PHE A 307 28.29 9.64 -10.90
N SER A 308 28.98 10.04 -9.83
CA SER A 308 30.16 10.90 -9.90
C SER A 308 31.34 10.22 -10.61
N GLN A 309 31.51 8.91 -10.47
CA GLN A 309 32.56 8.15 -11.17
C GLN A 309 32.23 7.92 -12.65
N LYS A 310 30.94 7.81 -13.02
CA LYS A 310 30.53 7.66 -14.42
C LYS A 310 30.69 8.93 -15.28
N ASN A 311 30.87 10.11 -14.66
CA ASN A 311 31.04 11.40 -15.36
C ASN A 311 32.52 11.73 -15.73
N ILE A 312 33.40 10.73 -15.87
CA ILE A 312 34.80 10.94 -16.31
C ILE A 312 35.03 10.54 -17.79
N PHE A 313 33.99 10.19 -18.55
CA PHE A 313 34.09 10.06 -20.02
C PHE A 313 32.90 10.69 -20.73
#